data_AF-A0A382PTZ1-F1
#
_entry.id   AF-A0A382PTZ1-F1
#
_cell.length_a   1.000
_cell.length_b   1.000
_cell.length_c   1.000
_cell.angle_alpha   90.00
_cell.angle_beta   90.00
_cell.angle_gamma   90.00
#
_symmetry.space_group_name_H-M   'P 1'
#
loop_
_entity.id
_entity.type
_entity.pdbx_description
1 polymer ?
#
loop_
_entity_poly.entity_id
_entity_poly.type
_entity_poly.pdbx_seq_one_letter_code
_entity_poly.pdbx_strand_id
1 'polypeptide(L)'
;MFGASNPLVSETYIVKSIKVTSAGTPTVTVTNDSITNIKSAALTANITTELLTMPLVVVGGTNLTVLSSSADSFDVAISYLNIKKEVTT
;
A
#
# COMPACT_ATOMS: atom_id res chain seq x y z
N MET A 1 1.47 4.29 4.16
CA MET A 1 1.79 5.62 3.62
C MET A 1 2.57 5.40 2.36
N PHE A 2 2.20 6.04 1.26
CA PHE A 2 3.08 6.14 0.10
C PHE A 2 4.26 7.04 0.50
N GLY A 3 5.49 6.65 0.19
CA GLY A 3 6.65 7.52 0.42
C GLY A 3 6.49 8.82 -0.36
N ALA A 4 6.56 9.96 0.34
CA ALA A 4 6.58 11.34 -0.17
C ALA A 4 5.45 11.84 -1.09
N SER A 5 4.47 11.03 -1.53
CA SER A 5 3.32 11.53 -2.31
C SER A 5 2.11 10.60 -2.21
N ASN A 6 1.20 10.92 -1.29
CA ASN A 6 -0.20 10.50 -1.44
C ASN A 6 -0.75 11.06 -2.75
N PRO A 7 -1.68 10.37 -3.43
CA PRO A 7 -2.30 10.93 -4.63
C PRO A 7 -2.98 12.26 -4.26
N LEU A 8 -2.64 13.32 -5.00
CA LEU A 8 -3.33 14.60 -4.86
C LEU A 8 -4.80 14.43 -5.23
N VAL A 9 -5.68 15.35 -4.80
CA VAL A 9 -7.12 15.31 -5.15
C VAL A 9 -7.38 15.27 -6.67
N SER A 10 -6.42 15.70 -7.49
CA SER A 10 -6.44 15.66 -8.96
C SER A 10 -5.87 14.37 -9.57
N GLU A 11 -5.54 13.37 -8.75
CA GLU A 11 -4.88 12.13 -9.17
C GLU A 11 -5.68 10.90 -8.71
N THR A 12 -5.41 9.76 -9.35
CA THR A 12 -5.84 8.43 -8.92
C THR A 12 -4.69 7.47 -9.17
N TYR A 13 -4.34 6.65 -8.16
CA TYR A 13 -3.28 5.65 -8.30
C TYR A 13 -3.90 4.27 -8.49
N ILE A 14 -3.45 3.55 -9.53
CA ILE A 14 -3.70 2.11 -9.67
C ILE A 14 -2.49 1.39 -9.09
N VAL A 15 -2.64 0.84 -7.90
CA VAL A 15 -1.59 0.10 -7.21
C VAL A 15 -1.48 -1.29 -7.85
N LYS A 16 -0.27 -1.58 -8.34
CA LYS A 16 0.07 -2.81 -9.07
C LYS A 16 0.79 -3.83 -8.19
N SER A 17 1.52 -3.36 -7.18
CA SER A 17 2.23 -4.24 -6.24
C SER A 17 2.37 -3.57 -4.88
N ILE A 18 2.26 -4.36 -3.82
CA ILE A 18 2.66 -3.99 -2.46
C ILE A 18 3.57 -5.11 -1.97
N LYS A 19 4.87 -4.83 -1.95
CA LYS A 19 5.89 -5.75 -1.45
C LYS A 19 6.34 -5.30 -0.08
N VAL A 20 6.47 -6.25 0.83
CA VAL A 20 6.90 -6.00 2.20
C VAL A 20 8.00 -6.96 2.61
N THR A 21 8.95 -6.46 3.38
CA THR A 21 9.99 -7.26 4.06
C THR A 21 9.98 -6.88 5.52
N SER A 22 10.09 -7.86 6.41
CA SER A 22 10.15 -7.64 7.86
C SER A 22 11.28 -8.45 8.46
N ALA A 23 12.00 -7.91 9.45
CA ALA A 23 12.98 -8.68 10.20
C ALA A 23 12.33 -9.73 11.14
N GLY A 24 11.11 -9.47 11.64
CA GLY A 24 10.29 -10.44 12.37
C GLY A 24 9.19 -11.08 11.51
N THR A 25 8.23 -11.74 12.15
CA THR A 25 7.10 -12.45 11.52
C THR A 25 5.74 -11.76 11.74
N PRO A 26 5.52 -10.53 11.22
CA PRO A 26 4.31 -9.77 11.48
C PRO A 26 3.13 -10.28 10.66
N THR A 27 1.93 -9.88 11.06
CA THR A 27 0.80 -9.73 10.14
C THR A 27 0.80 -8.31 9.58
N VAL A 28 0.39 -8.14 8.33
CA VAL A 28 0.29 -6.84 7.68
C VAL A 28 -1.17 -6.51 7.40
N THR A 29 -1.58 -5.32 7.80
CA THR A 29 -2.90 -4.75 7.49
C THR A 29 -2.74 -3.61 6.50
N VAL A 30 -3.46 -3.67 5.38
CA VAL A 30 -3.53 -2.58 4.40
C VAL A 30 -4.93 -1.99 4.44
N THR A 31 -5.01 -0.69 4.69
CA THR A 31 -6.26 0.06 4.59
C THR A 31 -6.20 1.11 3.50
N ASN A 32 -7.29 1.27 2.78
CA ASN A 32 -7.50 2.30 1.77
C ASN A 32 -8.78 3.04 2.15
N ASP A 33 -8.66 4.32 2.44
CA ASP A 33 -9.78 5.14 2.94
C ASP A 33 -10.48 4.52 4.18
N SER A 34 -9.67 4.07 5.15
CA SER A 34 -10.12 3.37 6.36
C SER A 34 -10.76 1.99 6.16
N ILE A 35 -10.93 1.53 4.93
CA ILE A 35 -11.42 0.18 4.63
C ILE A 35 -10.25 -0.80 4.63
N THR A 36 -10.35 -1.87 5.43
CA THR A 36 -9.36 -2.96 5.42
C THR A 36 -9.49 -3.74 4.12
N ASN A 37 -8.52 -3.54 3.22
CA ASN A 37 -8.46 -4.23 1.94
C ASN A 37 -7.65 -5.52 2.04
N ILE A 38 -6.61 -5.55 2.87
CA ILE A 38 -5.78 -6.73 3.08
C ILE A 38 -5.57 -6.90 4.58
N LYS A 39 -5.71 -8.14 5.03
CA LYS A 39 -5.19 -8.63 6.30
C LYS A 39 -4.44 -9.91 6.01
N SER A 40 -3.11 -9.86 6.05
CA SER A 40 -2.28 -11.00 5.67
C SER A 40 -2.30 -12.07 6.77
N ALA A 41 -1.93 -13.30 6.39
CA ALA A 41 -1.38 -14.25 7.35
C ALA A 41 -0.05 -13.72 7.92
N ALA A 42 0.48 -14.38 8.95
CA ALA A 42 1.81 -14.07 9.45
C ALA A 42 2.85 -14.27 8.33
N LEU A 43 3.69 -13.27 8.12
CA LEU A 43 4.78 -13.31 7.16
C LEU A 43 5.98 -14.07 7.74
N THR A 44 6.86 -14.52 6.86
CA THR A 44 8.16 -15.09 7.24
C THR A 44 9.20 -13.98 7.37
N ALA A 45 10.02 -14.06 8.42
CA ALA A 45 11.12 -13.13 8.64
C ALA A 45 12.10 -13.11 7.47
N ASN A 46 12.58 -11.92 7.12
CA ASN A 46 13.58 -11.62 6.09
C ASN A 46 13.21 -12.06 4.66
N ILE A 47 11.92 -12.28 4.39
CA ILE A 47 11.42 -12.63 3.05
C ILE A 47 10.53 -11.51 2.52
N THR A 48 10.82 -11.07 1.29
CA THR A 48 9.94 -10.15 0.57
C THR A 48 8.68 -10.87 0.10
N THR A 49 7.51 -10.39 0.52
CA THR A 49 6.21 -10.95 0.14
C THR A 49 5.39 -9.94 -0.66
N GLU A 50 4.81 -10.37 -1.77
CA GLU A 50 3.78 -9.61 -2.50
C GLU A 50 2.43 -9.81 -1.84
N LEU A 51 1.73 -8.72 -1.51
CA LEU A 51 0.46 -8.77 -0.79
C LEU A 51 -0.77 -8.63 -1.70
N LEU A 52 -0.65 -8.05 -2.90
CA LEU A 52 -1.78 -7.88 -3.79
C LEU A 52 -2.05 -9.14 -4.61
N THR A 53 -3.29 -9.60 -4.60
CA THR A 53 -3.80 -10.63 -5.51
C THR A 53 -4.59 -10.01 -6.67
N MET A 54 -5.00 -8.75 -6.54
CA MET A 54 -5.68 -7.94 -7.54
C MET A 54 -5.21 -6.47 -7.43
N PRO A 55 -5.28 -5.68 -8.51
CA PRO A 55 -4.94 -4.26 -8.43
C PRO A 55 -5.90 -3.50 -7.51
N LEU A 56 -5.39 -2.49 -6.82
CA LEU A 56 -6.16 -1.62 -5.91
C LEU A 56 -6.19 -0.19 -6.44
N VAL A 57 -7.35 0.47 -6.35
CA VAL A 57 -7.51 1.86 -6.75
C VAL A 57 -7.46 2.76 -5.51
N VAL A 58 -6.55 3.73 -5.49
CA VAL A 58 -6.49 4.77 -4.45
C VAL A 58 -6.82 6.10 -5.09
N VAL A 59 -7.94 6.68 -4.68
CA VAL A 59 -8.42 7.96 -5.20
C VAL A 59 -7.68 9.12 -4.52
N GLY A 60 -7.45 10.19 -5.27
CA GLY A 60 -6.87 11.41 -4.75
C GLY A 60 -7.55 11.94 -3.49
N GLY A 61 -6.73 12.35 -2.51
CA GLY A 61 -7.22 12.83 -1.21
C GLY A 61 -7.52 11.73 -0.19
N THR A 62 -7.43 10.44 -0.56
CA THR A 62 -7.54 9.33 0.40
C THR A 62 -6.18 8.77 0.79
N ASN A 63 -6.14 8.05 1.91
CA ASN A 63 -4.91 7.47 2.45
C ASN A 63 -4.86 5.96 2.20
N LEU A 64 -3.71 5.50 1.69
CA LEU A 64 -3.30 4.10 1.75
C LEU A 64 -2.33 3.91 2.91
N THR A 65 -2.68 3.05 3.85
CA THR A 65 -1.82 2.68 4.97
C THR A 65 -1.43 1.22 4.86
N VAL A 66 -0.18 0.92 5.22
CA VAL A 66 0.37 -0.43 5.31
C VAL A 66 0.96 -0.50 6.71
N LEU A 67 0.39 -1.34 7.56
CA LEU A 67 0.73 -1.42 8.98
C LEU A 67 1.24 -2.82 9.30
N SER A 68 2.40 -2.87 9.96
CA SER A 68 2.96 -4.10 10.54
C SER A 68 2.44 -4.28 11.97
N SER A 69 2.15 -5.52 12.37
CA SER A 69 1.88 -5.86 13.77
C SER A 69 3.14 -6.03 14.63
N SER A 70 4.34 -5.93 14.04
CA SER A 70 5.63 -5.95 14.75
C SER A 70 6.29 -4.57 14.76
N ALA A 71 7.10 -4.31 15.79
CA ALA A 71 7.97 -3.14 15.89
C ALA A 71 9.38 -3.36 15.29
N ASP A 72 9.66 -4.55 14.77
CA ASP A 72 10.91 -4.84 14.05
C ASP A 72 11.06 -3.97 12.79
N SER A 73 12.28 -3.94 12.24
CA SER A 73 12.53 -3.29 10.94
C SER A 73 11.56 -3.80 9.89
N PHE A 74 10.90 -2.87 9.19
CA PHE A 74 9.83 -3.16 8.24
C PHE A 74 9.95 -2.25 7.02
N ASP A 75 10.17 -2.87 5.87
CA ASP A 75 10.31 -2.18 4.58
C ASP A 75 9.05 -2.41 3.73
N VAL A 76 8.61 -1.34 3.06
CA VAL A 76 7.45 -1.36 2.16
C VAL A 76 7.82 -0.76 0.82
N ALA A 77 7.59 -1.51 -0.26
CA ALA A 77 7.73 -1.04 -1.63
C ALA A 77 6.39 -1.12 -2.36
N ILE A 78 5.96 0.00 -2.93
CA ILE A 78 4.67 0.10 -3.63
C ILE A 78 4.91 0.57 -5.05
N SER A 79 4.38 -0.19 -6.03
CA SER A 79 4.39 0.22 -7.44
C SER A 79 2.99 0.61 -7.86
N TYR A 80 2.85 1.75 -8.53
CA TYR A 80 1.56 2.24 -9.00
C TYR A 80 1.66 2.90 -10.37
N LEU A 81 0.51 3.04 -11.03
CA LEU A 81 0.32 3.95 -12.15
C LEU A 81 -0.40 5.19 -11.62
N ASN A 82 0.19 6.37 -11.80
CA ASN A 82 -0.48 7.64 -11.51
C ASN A 82 -1.32 8.06 -12.73
N ILE A 83 -2.61 8.28 -12.50
CA ILE A 83 -3.56 8.80 -13.47
C ILE A 83 -3.95 10.21 -13.04
N LYS A 84 -3.65 11.20 -13.88
CA LYS A 84 -4.15 12.57 -13.69
C LYS A 84 -5.61 12.63 -14.13
N LYS A 85 -6.47 13.27 -13.33
CA LYS A 85 -7.86 13.55 -13.71
C LYS A 85 -7.89 14.49 -14.91
N GLU A 86 -8.93 14.36 -15.73
CA GLU A 86 -9.16 15.22 -16.88
C GLU A 86 -9.25 16.69 -16.45
N VAL A 87 -8.63 17.57 -17.22
CA VAL A 87 -8.71 19.02 -17.03
C VAL A 87 -9.68 19.57 -18.06
N THR A 88 -10.86 19.98 -17.61
CA THR A 88 -11.87 20.63 -18.44
C THR A 88 -11.69 22.15 -18.31
N THR A 89 -10.80 22.72 -19.12
CA THR A 89 -10.69 24.19 -19.29
C THR A 89 -11.77 24.72 -20.22
#